data_AF-A0A7M4EAR3-F1
#
_entry.id   AF-A0A7M4EAR3-F1
#
_cell.length_a   1.000
_cell.length_b   1.000
_cell.length_c   1.000
_cell.angle_alpha   90.00
_cell.angle_beta   90.00
_cell.angle_gamma   90.00
#
_symmetry.space_group_name_H-M   'P 1'
#
loop_
_entity.id
_entity.type
_entity.pdbx_description
1 polymer ?
#
loop_
_entity_poly.entity_id
_entity_poly.type
_entity_poly.pdbx_seq_one_letter_code
_entity_poly.pdbx_strand_id
1 'polypeptide(L)'
;MPPENCSTCAFLCLVHRGNFAHSYIASPPALPIFHGGHEEDTEPFTSEWRAPTLPAGSSSCPGVDLAPVLLIPEGDIHRKRMEKDLNELQALIEAHFENRKKEEEELIFLKDRIEQRRAERAEQQRIRSEREKERQARVAEEKARKEEEEARKKAEEEARKKKAFSNMLHFGGYLQKTEKKSGKKQTEREKKKKILSERRRPLNIDHLSEDKLRDKAMDLWQSIYDLEAEKFDLQDKFKRQKYEPMLLCFPSSSKAARGKSMVGGRWK
;
A
#
# COMPACT_ATOMS: atom_id res chain seq x y z
N MET A 1 3.78 -13.45 -56.86
CA MET A 1 4.08 -14.56 -55.95
C MET A 1 5.49 -14.32 -55.41
N PRO A 2 5.67 -13.64 -54.27
CA PRO A 2 6.98 -13.52 -53.64
C PRO A 2 7.23 -14.75 -52.76
N PRO A 3 8.50 -15.10 -52.52
CA PRO A 3 8.99 -14.89 -51.15
C PRO A 3 10.50 -14.53 -51.07
N GLU A 4 10.87 -13.98 -49.90
CA GLU A 4 12.21 -13.89 -49.31
C GLU A 4 13.34 -13.10 -50.03
N ASN A 5 13.70 -11.93 -49.49
CA ASN A 5 14.98 -11.76 -48.75
C ASN A 5 15.25 -10.29 -48.34
N CYS A 6 15.79 -10.14 -47.13
CA CYS A 6 16.64 -9.06 -46.62
C CYS A 6 16.26 -7.59 -46.87
N SER A 7 15.83 -6.90 -45.81
CA SER A 7 16.48 -5.64 -45.41
C SER A 7 16.07 -5.24 -43.99
N THR A 8 16.95 -5.52 -43.06
CA THR A 8 17.14 -4.70 -41.86
C THR A 8 17.55 -3.30 -42.29
N CYS A 9 16.60 -2.40 -42.57
CA CYS A 9 16.74 -0.96 -42.40
C CYS A 9 15.42 -0.25 -42.70
N ALA A 10 15.18 0.84 -41.96
CA ALA A 10 14.12 1.83 -42.15
C ALA A 10 12.72 1.51 -41.57
N PHE A 11 12.62 1.54 -40.24
CA PHE A 11 11.44 2.13 -39.58
C PHE A 11 11.90 3.04 -38.42
N LEU A 12 12.74 4.01 -38.77
CA LEU A 12 12.93 5.26 -38.04
C LEU A 12 12.16 6.32 -38.81
N CYS A 13 10.92 6.63 -38.39
CA CYS A 13 10.38 7.98 -38.25
C CYS A 13 8.86 7.99 -38.00
N LEU A 14 8.47 8.89 -37.10
CA LEU A 14 7.13 9.47 -36.92
C LEU A 14 6.06 8.64 -36.17
N VAL A 15 6.24 8.55 -34.85
CA VAL A 15 5.11 8.71 -33.93
C VAL A 15 5.24 10.07 -33.27
N HIS A 16 4.50 11.05 -33.80
CA HIS A 16 4.36 12.39 -33.24
C HIS A 16 2.89 12.59 -32.88
N ARG A 17 2.55 12.37 -31.60
CA ARG A 17 1.58 13.14 -30.81
C ARG A 17 1.14 12.35 -29.57
N GLY A 18 1.41 12.94 -28.40
CA GLY A 18 0.47 12.91 -27.28
C GLY A 18 0.88 12.06 -26.09
N ASN A 19 1.51 12.72 -25.13
CA ASN A 19 1.40 12.46 -23.68
C ASN A 19 1.70 11.03 -23.20
N PHE A 20 2.97 10.69 -23.15
CA PHE A 20 3.47 9.77 -22.12
C PHE A 20 3.71 10.56 -20.84
N ALA A 21 2.72 10.53 -19.94
CA ALA A 21 2.92 10.87 -18.54
C ALA A 21 3.94 9.88 -17.97
N HIS A 22 5.18 10.34 -17.84
CA HIS A 22 6.24 9.62 -17.18
C HIS A 22 5.80 9.35 -15.74
N SER A 23 5.67 8.07 -15.40
CA SER A 23 5.49 7.60 -14.03
C SER A 23 6.61 8.15 -13.16
N TYR A 24 6.24 9.11 -12.31
CA TYR A 24 7.03 9.58 -11.17
C TYR A 24 7.25 8.40 -10.21
N ILE A 25 8.35 7.68 -10.40
CA ILE A 25 9.01 6.97 -9.30
C ILE A 25 9.97 8.00 -8.73
N ALA A 26 9.61 8.52 -7.54
CA ALA A 26 10.41 9.48 -6.80
C ALA A 26 11.72 8.82 -6.38
N SER A 27 12.82 9.13 -7.06
CA SER A 27 14.15 8.99 -6.48
C SER A 27 14.25 9.93 -5.27
N PRO A 28 14.74 9.47 -4.11
CA PRO A 28 14.96 10.33 -2.96
C PRO A 28 15.99 11.41 -3.32
N PRO A 29 15.79 12.68 -2.93
CA PRO A 29 16.80 13.70 -3.14
C PRO A 29 18.05 13.33 -2.33
N ALA A 30 19.19 13.31 -3.02
CA ALA A 30 20.50 13.28 -2.40
C ALA A 30 20.55 14.35 -1.30
N LEU A 31 20.90 13.89 -0.09
CA LEU A 31 21.10 14.76 1.06
C LEU A 31 22.12 15.86 0.67
N PRO A 32 21.86 17.14 0.96
CA PRO A 32 22.89 18.14 0.85
C PRO A 32 24.00 17.78 1.84
N ILE A 33 25.22 17.60 1.33
CA ILE A 33 26.43 17.68 2.15
C ILE A 33 26.45 19.10 2.69
N PHE A 34 25.98 19.23 3.93
CA PHE A 34 26.02 20.47 4.67
C PHE A 34 27.48 20.65 5.10
N HIS A 35 28.23 21.50 4.38
CA HIS A 35 29.37 22.17 4.97
C HIS A 35 28.83 23.14 6.02
N GLY A 36 28.47 22.59 7.19
CA GLY A 36 28.24 23.34 8.39
C GLY A 36 29.60 23.68 8.99
N GLY A 37 30.21 24.75 8.51
CA GLY A 37 31.14 25.51 9.33
C GLY A 37 30.32 26.11 10.47
N HIS A 38 30.35 25.46 11.63
CA HIS A 38 30.02 26.14 12.87
C HIS A 38 31.34 26.79 13.30
N GLU A 39 31.39 28.10 13.06
CA GLU A 39 32.32 29.04 13.66
C GLU A 39 32.15 28.90 15.17
N GLU A 40 33.01 28.09 15.80
CA GLU A 40 33.19 28.17 17.23
C GLU A 40 33.94 29.46 17.51
N ASP A 41 33.22 30.43 18.08
CA ASP A 41 33.79 31.58 18.78
C ASP A 41 34.69 31.04 19.91
N THR A 42 35.91 30.69 19.53
CA THR A 42 37.02 30.54 20.45
C THR A 42 37.47 31.96 20.75
N GLU A 43 36.87 32.57 21.77
CA GLU A 43 37.40 33.77 22.42
C GLU A 43 38.92 33.58 22.66
N PRO A 44 39.81 34.36 22.04
CA PRO A 44 41.20 34.37 22.45
C PRO A 44 41.26 35.16 23.75
N PHE A 45 41.14 34.48 24.89
CA PHE A 45 41.53 35.06 26.16
C PHE A 45 43.04 35.28 26.13
N THR A 46 43.43 36.47 25.66
CA THR A 46 44.76 37.04 25.88
C THR A 46 44.92 37.29 27.37
N SER A 47 45.32 36.27 28.12
CA SER A 47 46.07 36.48 29.35
C SER A 47 47.54 36.39 29.01
N GLU A 48 48.12 37.58 28.95
CA GLU A 48 49.47 37.92 29.36
C GLU A 48 50.17 36.80 30.18
N TRP A 49 50.90 35.92 29.49
CA TRP A 49 51.91 35.07 30.13
C TRP A 49 53.10 35.95 30.51
N ARG A 50 53.00 36.62 31.66
CA ARG A 50 54.16 37.25 32.28
C ARG A 50 55.01 36.15 32.90
N ALA A 51 56.10 35.78 32.24
CA ALA A 51 57.11 34.90 32.81
C ALA A 51 57.58 35.48 34.17
N PRO A 52 57.61 34.69 35.26
CA PRO A 52 58.23 35.15 36.50
C PRO A 52 59.73 35.31 36.25
N THR A 53 60.22 36.54 36.34
CA THR A 53 61.65 36.81 36.40
C THR A 53 62.21 36.18 37.68
N LEU A 54 63.10 35.20 37.51
CA LEU A 54 64.00 34.72 38.56
C LEU A 54 64.77 35.92 39.15
N PRO A 55 64.68 36.19 40.46
CA PRO A 55 65.60 37.13 41.08
C PRO A 55 66.99 36.47 41.12
N ALA A 56 67.97 37.17 40.55
CA ALA A 56 69.38 36.85 40.67
C ALA A 56 69.75 36.79 42.16
N GLY A 57 70.47 35.73 42.53
CA GLY A 57 70.93 35.53 43.90
C GLY A 57 71.78 36.69 44.39
N SER A 58 71.53 37.08 45.64
CA SER A 58 72.57 37.59 46.52
C SER A 58 72.71 36.62 47.69
N SER A 59 73.93 36.10 47.79
CA SER A 59 74.47 35.37 48.92
C SER A 59 74.17 36.07 50.24
N SER A 60 73.48 35.36 51.14
CA SER A 60 73.61 35.52 52.59
C SER A 60 72.84 34.38 53.24
N CYS A 61 73.54 33.41 53.78
CA CYS A 61 72.97 32.46 54.73
C CYS A 61 72.87 33.15 56.09
N PRO A 62 71.69 33.14 56.73
CA PRO A 62 71.67 33.12 58.18
C PRO A 62 70.86 31.92 58.70
N GLY A 63 71.44 31.25 59.69
CA GLY A 63 70.70 30.61 60.77
C GLY A 63 69.86 29.39 60.38
N VAL A 64 70.45 28.22 60.54
CA VAL A 64 69.73 26.96 60.67
C VAL A 64 68.98 26.99 62.00
N ASP A 65 67.75 27.48 62.03
CA ASP A 65 66.84 27.20 63.13
C ASP A 65 66.22 25.83 62.86
N LEU A 66 66.94 24.79 63.32
CA LEU A 66 66.45 23.44 63.49
C LEU A 66 65.31 23.47 64.52
N ALA A 67 64.11 23.80 64.07
CA ALA A 67 62.90 23.41 64.78
C ALA A 67 62.88 21.88 64.83
N PRO A 68 62.58 21.26 65.99
CA PRO A 68 62.61 19.81 66.11
C PRO A 68 61.58 19.25 65.14
N VAL A 69 62.05 18.48 64.16
CA VAL A 69 61.23 17.54 63.39
C VAL A 69 60.63 16.61 64.44
N LEU A 70 59.44 16.98 64.93
CA LEU A 70 58.57 16.09 65.67
C LEU A 70 58.48 14.82 64.83
N LEU A 71 58.98 13.72 65.37
CA LEU A 71 58.79 12.40 64.81
C LEU A 71 57.30 12.24 64.53
N ILE A 72 56.90 12.38 63.26
CA ILE A 72 55.60 11.91 62.82
C ILE A 72 55.73 10.39 62.93
N PRO A 73 54.98 9.73 63.83
CA PRO A 73 55.04 8.28 63.94
C PRO A 73 54.71 7.72 62.56
N GLU A 74 55.50 6.78 62.02
CA GLU A 74 55.29 6.24 60.66
C GLU A 74 53.86 5.69 60.45
N GLY A 75 53.17 5.31 61.53
CA GLY A 75 51.75 4.94 61.54
C GLY A 75 50.75 6.06 61.19
N ASP A 76 51.11 7.34 61.40
CA ASP A 76 50.26 8.50 61.08
C ASP A 76 50.23 8.81 59.58
N ILE A 77 51.34 8.54 58.89
CA ILE A 77 51.44 8.72 57.43
C ILE A 77 50.63 7.63 56.72
N HIS A 78 50.72 6.39 57.20
CA HIS A 78 49.95 5.28 56.65
C HIS A 78 48.44 5.48 56.84
N ARG A 79 48.01 5.91 58.04
CA ARG A 79 46.60 6.21 58.32
C ARG A 79 46.05 7.33 57.43
N LYS A 80 46.78 8.44 57.27
CA LYS A 80 46.37 9.54 56.37
C LYS A 80 46.30 9.12 54.91
N ARG A 81 47.17 8.21 54.47
CA ARG A 81 47.11 7.63 53.13
C ARG A 81 45.85 6.80 52.94
N MET A 82 45.56 5.88 53.86
CA MET A 82 44.35 5.05 53.79
C MET A 82 43.07 5.89 53.85
N GLU A 83 43.03 6.94 54.67
CA GLU A 83 41.89 7.86 54.73
C GLU A 83 41.71 8.64 53.43
N LYS A 84 42.80 9.11 52.80
CA LYS A 84 42.75 9.75 51.49
C LYS A 84 42.26 8.80 50.40
N ASP A 85 42.81 7.59 50.35
CA ASP A 85 42.44 6.59 49.36
C ASP A 85 40.96 6.19 49.51
N LEU A 86 40.46 6.06 50.74
CA LEU A 86 39.03 5.80 51.01
C LEU A 86 38.13 6.96 50.56
N ASN A 87 38.52 8.20 50.84
CA ASN A 87 37.78 9.38 50.41
C ASN A 87 37.78 9.55 48.88
N GLU A 88 38.91 9.30 48.21
CA GLU A 88 39.02 9.33 46.76
C GLU A 88 38.17 8.23 46.12
N LEU A 89 38.19 7.01 46.67
CA LEU A 89 37.34 5.91 46.21
C LEU A 89 35.85 6.27 46.36
N GLN A 90 35.46 6.85 47.49
CA GLN A 90 34.08 7.26 47.70
C GLN A 90 33.65 8.37 46.72
N ALA A 91 34.50 9.38 46.50
CA ALA A 91 34.24 10.43 45.53
C ALA A 91 34.13 9.90 44.08
N LEU A 92 34.95 8.92 43.69
CA LEU A 92 34.86 8.28 42.38
C LEU A 92 33.59 7.46 42.21
N ILE A 93 33.16 6.75 43.25
CA ILE A 93 31.91 6.00 43.26
C ILE A 93 30.72 6.95 43.09
N GLU A 94 30.66 8.01 43.87
CA GLU A 94 29.60 9.02 43.81
C GLU A 94 29.58 9.73 42.44
N ALA A 95 30.75 10.16 41.94
CA ALA A 95 30.88 10.78 40.63
C ALA A 95 30.42 9.84 39.49
N HIS A 96 30.74 8.55 39.56
CA HIS A 96 30.28 7.57 38.56
C HIS A 96 28.75 7.42 38.55
N PHE A 97 28.12 7.33 39.72
CA PHE A 97 26.66 7.24 39.80
C PHE A 97 25.97 8.53 39.36
N GLU A 98 26.47 9.68 39.78
CA GLU A 98 25.92 10.96 39.34
C GLU A 98 26.07 11.16 37.83
N ASN A 99 27.22 10.84 37.26
CA ASN A 99 27.47 11.02 35.84
C ASN A 99 26.56 10.09 35.02
N ARG A 100 26.44 8.82 35.42
CA ARG A 100 25.50 7.87 34.81
C ARG A 100 24.05 8.34 34.91
N LYS A 101 23.64 8.86 36.06
CA LYS A 101 22.28 9.37 36.27
C LYS A 101 21.99 10.57 35.37
N LYS A 102 22.90 11.53 35.28
CA LYS A 102 22.79 12.71 34.41
C LYS A 102 22.70 12.30 32.94
N GLU A 103 23.60 11.40 32.50
CA GLU A 103 23.57 10.86 31.13
C GLU A 103 22.27 10.12 30.80
N GLU A 104 21.74 9.33 31.75
CA GLU A 104 20.47 8.61 31.57
C GLU A 104 19.28 9.57 31.48
N GLU A 105 19.23 10.61 32.32
CA GLU A 105 18.20 11.65 32.26
C GLU A 105 18.24 12.43 30.93
N GLU A 106 19.44 12.79 30.44
CA GLU A 106 19.61 13.44 29.14
C GLU A 106 19.20 12.55 27.97
N LEU A 107 19.55 11.26 28.04
CA LEU A 107 19.14 10.27 27.03
C LEU A 107 17.63 10.08 27.02
N ILE A 108 16.98 10.04 28.18
CA ILE A 108 15.51 9.95 28.29
C ILE A 108 14.88 11.21 27.70
N PHE A 109 15.34 12.40 28.10
CA PHE A 109 14.84 13.66 27.56
C PHE A 109 14.96 13.75 26.03
N LEU A 110 16.10 13.31 25.48
CA LEU A 110 16.32 13.31 24.05
C LEU A 110 15.42 12.30 23.32
N LYS A 111 15.21 11.11 23.90
CA LYS A 111 14.29 10.09 23.37
C LYS A 111 12.86 10.60 23.37
N ASP A 112 12.39 11.18 24.48
CA ASP A 112 11.04 11.75 24.61
C ASP A 112 10.83 12.84 23.56
N ARG A 113 11.82 13.72 23.35
CA ARG A 113 11.73 14.77 22.32
C ARG A 113 11.67 14.20 20.90
N ILE A 114 12.40 13.12 20.61
CA ILE A 114 12.34 12.44 19.32
C ILE A 114 10.98 11.75 19.14
N GLU A 115 10.49 11.08 20.18
CA GLU A 115 9.20 10.39 20.19
C GLU A 115 8.05 11.38 20.02
N GLN A 116 8.08 12.53 20.71
CA GLN A 116 7.12 13.60 20.54
C GLN A 116 7.09 14.12 19.09
N ARG A 117 8.26 14.37 18.47
CA ARG A 117 8.33 14.77 17.05
C ARG A 117 7.81 13.68 16.10
N ARG A 118 7.99 12.40 16.43
CA ARG A 118 7.44 11.29 15.65
C ARG A 118 5.93 11.21 15.78
N ALA A 119 5.42 11.33 17.00
CA ALA A 119 3.99 11.36 17.30
C ALA A 119 3.31 12.54 16.58
N GLU A 120 3.90 13.73 16.63
CA GLU A 120 3.37 14.92 15.95
C GLU A 120 3.32 14.73 14.41
N ARG A 121 4.38 14.17 13.80
CA ARG A 121 4.34 13.84 12.36
C ARG A 121 3.26 12.80 12.03
N ALA A 122 3.12 11.78 12.87
CA ALA A 122 2.10 10.76 12.70
C ALA A 122 0.69 11.37 12.82
N GLU A 123 0.48 12.28 13.77
CA GLU A 123 -0.78 12.99 13.97
C GLU A 123 -1.10 13.93 12.80
N GLN A 124 -0.12 14.72 12.34
CA GLN A 124 -0.27 15.55 11.14
C GLN A 124 -0.66 14.71 9.91
N GLN A 125 -0.06 13.52 9.77
CA GLN A 125 -0.41 12.61 8.68
C GLN A 125 -1.82 12.04 8.82
N ARG A 126 -2.25 11.70 10.04
CA ARG A 126 -3.63 11.28 10.32
C ARG A 126 -4.63 12.38 9.97
N ILE A 127 -4.40 13.61 10.42
CA ILE A 127 -5.27 14.76 10.14
C ILE A 127 -5.36 15.01 8.63
N ARG A 128 -4.24 14.94 7.90
CA ARG A 128 -4.26 15.07 6.43
C ARG A 128 -5.07 13.94 5.77
N SER A 129 -4.87 12.70 6.21
CA SER A 129 -5.60 11.54 5.67
C SER A 129 -7.10 11.61 5.96
N GLU A 130 -7.49 12.10 7.13
CA GLU A 130 -8.87 12.27 7.55
C GLU A 130 -9.57 13.37 6.75
N ARG A 131 -8.92 14.54 6.62
CA ARG A 131 -9.44 15.64 5.79
C ARG A 131 -9.59 15.24 4.33
N GLU A 132 -8.64 14.48 3.77
CA GLU A 132 -8.74 14.00 2.40
C GLU A 132 -9.86 12.95 2.24
N LYS A 133 -10.01 12.04 3.20
CA LYS A 133 -11.11 11.07 3.24
C LYS A 133 -12.47 11.76 3.35
N GLU A 134 -12.58 12.81 4.15
CA GLU A 134 -13.80 13.63 4.29
C GLU A 134 -14.15 14.33 2.96
N ARG A 135 -13.17 14.92 2.27
CA ARG A 135 -13.39 15.51 0.95
C ARG A 135 -13.85 14.48 -0.07
N GLN A 136 -13.23 13.31 -0.10
CA GLN A 136 -13.65 12.21 -0.96
C GLN A 136 -15.06 11.72 -0.61
N ALA A 137 -15.40 11.64 0.68
CA ALA A 137 -16.72 11.25 1.14
C ALA A 137 -17.79 12.26 0.70
N ARG A 138 -17.55 13.58 0.85
CA ARG A 138 -18.47 14.63 0.37
C ARG A 138 -18.71 14.56 -1.13
N VAL A 139 -17.66 14.35 -1.92
CA VAL A 139 -17.78 14.21 -3.38
C VAL A 139 -18.54 12.93 -3.75
N ALA A 140 -18.29 11.83 -3.04
CA ALA A 140 -19.01 10.57 -3.24
C ALA A 140 -20.49 10.69 -2.86
N GLU A 141 -20.81 11.39 -1.77
CA GLU A 141 -22.18 11.65 -1.33
C GLU A 141 -22.94 12.58 -2.28
N GLU A 142 -22.33 13.67 -2.73
CA GLU A 142 -22.93 14.56 -3.74
C GLU A 142 -23.20 13.82 -5.05
N LYS A 143 -22.25 12.98 -5.47
CA LYS A 143 -22.42 12.11 -6.64
C LYS A 143 -23.53 11.09 -6.42
N ALA A 144 -23.60 10.47 -5.24
CA ALA A 144 -24.66 9.53 -4.89
C ALA A 144 -26.05 10.19 -4.88
N ARG A 145 -26.16 11.40 -4.33
CA ARG A 145 -27.42 12.18 -4.33
C ARG A 145 -27.86 12.55 -5.75
N LYS A 146 -26.91 12.94 -6.61
CA LYS A 146 -27.17 13.23 -8.03
C LYS A 146 -27.59 11.97 -8.80
N GLU A 147 -26.94 10.83 -8.54
CA GLU A 147 -27.31 9.54 -9.14
C GLU A 147 -28.69 9.07 -8.66
N GLU A 148 -29.07 9.32 -7.40
CA GLU A 148 -30.40 9.01 -6.85
C GLU A 148 -31.49 9.89 -7.48
N GLU A 149 -31.26 11.19 -7.63
CA GLU A 149 -32.20 12.09 -8.33
C GLU A 149 -32.35 11.76 -9.82
N GLU A 150 -31.25 11.42 -10.50
CA GLU A 150 -31.31 10.96 -11.89
C GLU A 150 -32.00 9.59 -12.02
N ALA A 151 -31.83 8.69 -11.06
CA ALA A 151 -32.55 7.42 -11.01
C ALA A 151 -34.05 7.64 -10.78
N ARG A 152 -34.42 8.56 -9.88
CA ARG A 152 -35.82 8.94 -9.64
C ARG A 152 -36.46 9.56 -10.88
N LYS A 153 -35.80 10.50 -11.54
CA LYS A 153 -36.27 11.11 -12.81
C LYS A 153 -36.39 10.07 -13.93
N LYS A 154 -35.43 9.16 -14.06
CA LYS A 154 -35.52 8.05 -15.04
C LYS A 154 -36.68 7.10 -14.73
N ALA A 155 -36.93 6.79 -13.46
CA ALA A 155 -38.06 5.97 -13.06
C ALA A 155 -39.41 6.68 -13.32
N GLU A 156 -39.50 7.98 -13.07
CA GLU A 156 -40.69 8.79 -13.35
C GLU A 156 -40.92 8.96 -14.86
N GLU A 157 -39.86 9.19 -15.65
CA GLU A 157 -39.95 9.20 -17.11
C GLU A 157 -40.33 7.84 -17.67
N GLU A 158 -39.78 6.74 -17.15
CA GLU A 158 -40.21 5.39 -17.54
C GLU A 158 -41.66 5.12 -17.14
N ALA A 159 -42.14 5.61 -16.00
CA ALA A 159 -43.53 5.49 -15.59
C ALA A 159 -44.45 6.34 -16.48
N ARG A 160 -44.06 7.57 -16.82
CA ARG A 160 -44.79 8.45 -17.75
C ARG A 160 -44.80 7.88 -19.17
N LYS A 161 -43.65 7.36 -19.64
CA LYS A 161 -43.51 6.64 -20.91
C LYS A 161 -44.35 5.37 -20.89
N LYS A 162 -44.35 4.57 -19.81
CA LYS A 162 -45.21 3.39 -19.65
C LYS A 162 -46.69 3.76 -19.61
N LYS A 163 -47.09 4.86 -18.98
CA LYS A 163 -48.49 5.32 -18.94
C LYS A 163 -48.95 5.81 -20.31
N ALA A 164 -48.12 6.57 -21.03
CA ALA A 164 -48.39 7.00 -22.40
C ALA A 164 -48.38 5.82 -23.39
N PHE A 165 -47.41 4.91 -23.26
CA PHE A 165 -47.27 3.70 -24.06
C PHE A 165 -48.40 2.71 -23.76
N SER A 166 -48.84 2.57 -22.51
CA SER A 166 -49.99 1.73 -22.11
C SER A 166 -51.31 2.26 -22.68
N ASN A 167 -51.49 3.58 -22.75
CA ASN A 167 -52.69 4.18 -23.35
C ASN A 167 -52.69 4.07 -24.89
N MET A 168 -51.50 3.94 -25.51
CA MET A 168 -51.33 3.68 -26.94
C MET A 168 -51.30 2.18 -27.28
N LEU A 169 -50.98 1.30 -26.32
CA LEU A 169 -50.91 -0.17 -26.45
C LEU A 169 -52.06 -0.89 -25.75
N HIS A 170 -53.29 -0.45 -26.00
CA HIS A 170 -54.41 -1.40 -26.11
C HIS A 170 -54.30 -2.31 -27.36
N PHE A 171 -53.07 -2.67 -27.75
CA PHE A 171 -52.74 -3.71 -28.73
C PHE A 171 -51.86 -4.73 -27.99
N GLY A 172 -52.53 -5.75 -27.46
CA GLY A 172 -52.05 -6.64 -26.41
C GLY A 172 -50.75 -7.39 -26.74
N GLY A 173 -49.85 -7.45 -25.73
CA GLY A 173 -48.77 -8.44 -25.71
C GLY A 173 -47.46 -7.97 -25.06
N TYR A 174 -47.18 -6.66 -24.99
CA TYR A 174 -45.84 -6.19 -24.60
C TYR A 174 -45.65 -5.91 -23.10
N LEU A 175 -46.73 -5.68 -22.34
CA LEU A 175 -46.65 -5.22 -20.93
C LEU A 175 -46.25 -6.30 -19.91
N GLN A 176 -46.42 -7.59 -20.23
CA GLN A 176 -46.14 -8.69 -19.28
C GLN A 176 -44.64 -8.95 -19.05
N LYS A 177 -43.75 -8.34 -19.86
CA LYS A 177 -42.28 -8.46 -19.71
C LYS A 177 -41.65 -7.34 -18.89
N THR A 178 -42.36 -6.24 -18.62
CA THR A 178 -41.77 -5.02 -18.04
C THR A 178 -41.78 -4.95 -16.51
N GLU A 179 -42.68 -5.65 -15.81
CA GLU A 179 -42.70 -5.63 -14.34
C GLU A 179 -41.59 -6.49 -13.70
N LYS A 180 -41.10 -7.54 -14.38
CA LYS A 180 -40.01 -8.40 -13.86
C LYS A 180 -38.60 -7.80 -14.00
N LYS A 181 -38.47 -6.49 -14.27
CA LYS A 181 -37.21 -5.78 -14.56
C LYS A 181 -36.91 -4.62 -13.60
N SER A 182 -37.66 -4.46 -12.49
CA SER A 182 -37.33 -3.49 -11.44
C SER A 182 -36.36 -4.12 -10.43
N GLY A 183 -35.08 -3.85 -10.66
CA GLY A 183 -33.95 -4.57 -10.07
C GLY A 183 -33.04 -4.86 -11.25
N LYS A 184 -31.95 -4.10 -11.36
CA LYS A 184 -30.97 -4.19 -12.44
C LYS A 184 -30.43 -5.62 -12.42
N LYS A 185 -31.11 -6.54 -13.12
CA LYS A 185 -30.70 -7.94 -13.21
C LYS A 185 -29.29 -7.88 -13.75
N GLN A 186 -28.32 -8.22 -12.90
CA GLN A 186 -26.92 -8.25 -13.27
C GLN A 186 -26.85 -8.93 -14.63
N THR A 187 -26.35 -8.19 -15.62
CA THR A 187 -26.37 -8.67 -17.00
C THR A 187 -25.63 -10.01 -17.03
N GLU A 188 -26.00 -10.94 -17.92
CA GLU A 188 -25.29 -12.23 -18.00
C GLU A 188 -23.78 -12.02 -18.20
N ARG A 189 -23.41 -10.93 -18.87
CA ARG A 189 -22.03 -10.45 -19.01
C ARG A 189 -21.37 -10.12 -17.66
N GLU A 190 -22.05 -9.38 -16.80
CA GLU A 190 -21.56 -9.06 -15.45
C GLU A 190 -21.52 -10.29 -14.54
N LYS A 191 -22.50 -11.20 -14.63
CA LYS A 191 -22.51 -12.46 -13.88
C LYS A 191 -21.34 -13.35 -14.28
N LYS A 192 -21.11 -13.51 -15.59
CA LYS A 192 -19.95 -14.23 -16.13
C LYS A 192 -18.65 -13.61 -15.63
N LYS A 193 -18.53 -12.27 -15.68
CA LYS A 193 -17.33 -11.57 -15.18
C LYS A 193 -17.12 -11.81 -13.69
N LYS A 194 -18.18 -11.75 -12.87
CA LYS A 194 -18.13 -12.00 -11.42
C LYS A 194 -17.69 -13.44 -11.11
N ILE A 195 -18.30 -14.44 -11.77
CA ILE A 195 -17.95 -15.86 -11.58
C ILE A 195 -16.50 -16.13 -12.01
N LEU A 196 -16.06 -15.57 -13.14
CA LEU A 196 -14.68 -15.74 -13.60
C LEU A 196 -13.66 -15.05 -12.68
N SER A 197 -13.98 -13.89 -12.12
CA SER A 197 -13.12 -13.24 -11.14
C SER A 197 -13.04 -14.01 -9.83
N GLU A 198 -14.12 -14.66 -9.40
CA GLU A 198 -14.17 -15.49 -8.20
C GLU A 198 -13.36 -16.79 -8.36
N ARG A 199 -13.40 -17.39 -9.56
CA ARG A 199 -12.58 -18.57 -9.89
C ARG A 199 -11.09 -18.25 -10.06
N ARG A 200 -10.75 -16.98 -10.32
CA ARG A 200 -9.36 -16.57 -10.55
C ARG A 200 -8.60 -16.50 -9.23
N ARG A 201 -7.74 -17.49 -8.98
CA ARG A 201 -6.82 -17.47 -7.84
C ARG A 201 -5.68 -16.47 -8.12
N PRO A 202 -5.45 -15.46 -7.25
CA PRO A 202 -4.30 -14.59 -7.40
C PRO A 202 -3.01 -15.39 -7.17
N LEU A 203 -2.04 -15.23 -8.05
CA LEU A 203 -0.75 -15.92 -7.96
C LEU A 203 0.26 -14.97 -7.32
N ASN A 204 0.81 -15.36 -6.16
CA ASN A 204 1.98 -14.73 -5.58
C ASN A 204 3.21 -15.60 -5.90
N ILE A 205 4.14 -15.05 -6.68
CA ILE A 205 5.32 -15.73 -7.25
C ILE A 205 6.62 -15.13 -6.70
N ASP A 206 6.60 -13.90 -6.20
CA ASP A 206 7.81 -13.09 -5.95
C ASP A 206 8.66 -13.54 -4.76
N HIS A 207 8.14 -14.42 -3.90
CA HIS A 207 8.80 -14.84 -2.66
C HIS A 207 8.91 -16.38 -2.52
N LEU A 208 8.94 -17.11 -3.64
CA LEU A 208 9.02 -18.57 -3.63
C LEU A 208 10.40 -19.10 -4.02
N SER A 209 10.80 -20.20 -3.38
CA SER A 209 11.97 -20.99 -3.73
C SER A 209 11.74 -21.80 -5.01
N GLU A 210 12.82 -22.18 -5.71
CA GLU A 210 12.75 -22.87 -7.01
C GLU A 210 11.90 -24.15 -6.98
N ASP A 211 12.06 -24.99 -5.96
CA ASP A 211 11.28 -26.22 -5.84
C ASP A 211 9.77 -25.94 -5.69
N LYS A 212 9.40 -24.94 -4.89
CA LYS A 212 7.99 -24.53 -4.71
C LYS A 212 7.42 -23.90 -5.98
N LEU A 213 8.25 -23.30 -6.84
CA LEU A 213 7.84 -22.80 -8.15
C LEU A 213 7.55 -23.95 -9.12
N ARG A 214 8.34 -25.03 -9.08
CA ARG A 214 8.10 -26.25 -9.87
C ARG A 214 6.78 -26.91 -9.46
N ASP A 215 6.54 -27.06 -8.16
CA ASP A 215 5.28 -27.63 -7.66
C ASP A 215 4.07 -26.79 -8.08
N LYS A 216 4.14 -25.46 -7.90
CA LYS A 216 3.06 -24.56 -8.37
C LYS A 216 2.86 -24.60 -9.88
N ALA A 217 3.92 -24.77 -10.67
CA ALA A 217 3.80 -24.89 -12.11
C ALA A 217 3.07 -26.19 -12.50
N MET A 218 3.36 -27.30 -11.82
CA MET A 218 2.65 -28.56 -12.00
C MET A 218 1.18 -28.45 -11.60
N ASP A 219 0.87 -27.82 -10.45
CA ASP A 219 -0.51 -27.59 -10.01
C ASP A 219 -1.32 -26.74 -10.99
N LEU A 220 -0.71 -25.69 -11.54
CA LEU A 220 -1.35 -24.83 -12.53
C LEU A 220 -1.56 -25.56 -13.85
N TRP A 221 -0.60 -26.38 -14.26
CA TRP A 221 -0.71 -27.21 -15.45
C TRP A 221 -1.85 -28.23 -15.31
N GLN A 222 -1.95 -28.92 -14.17
CA GLN A 222 -3.04 -29.85 -13.88
C GLN A 222 -4.40 -29.14 -13.90
N SER A 223 -4.50 -27.95 -13.28
CA SER A 223 -5.71 -27.13 -13.29
C SER A 223 -6.15 -26.73 -14.71
N ILE A 224 -5.19 -26.39 -15.58
CA ILE A 224 -5.50 -26.10 -16.99
C ILE A 224 -6.00 -27.35 -17.71
N TYR A 225 -5.34 -28.49 -17.50
CA TYR A 225 -5.73 -29.76 -18.09
C TYR A 225 -7.15 -30.17 -17.70
N ASP A 226 -7.51 -30.06 -16.42
CA ASP A 226 -8.84 -30.39 -15.92
C ASP A 226 -9.92 -29.46 -16.55
N LEU A 227 -9.63 -28.16 -16.66
CA LEU A 227 -10.53 -27.20 -17.31
C LEU A 227 -10.71 -27.47 -18.81
N GLU A 228 -9.67 -27.95 -19.49
CA GLU A 228 -9.74 -28.36 -20.89
C GLU A 228 -10.60 -29.62 -21.07
N ALA A 229 -10.46 -30.60 -20.18
CA ALA A 229 -11.30 -31.79 -20.15
C ALA A 229 -12.79 -31.44 -19.93
N GLU A 230 -13.10 -30.61 -18.93
CA GLU A 230 -14.47 -30.15 -18.68
C GLU A 230 -15.06 -29.42 -19.90
N LYS A 231 -14.26 -28.56 -20.54
CA LYS A 231 -14.67 -27.85 -21.77
C LYS A 231 -14.99 -28.84 -22.89
N PHE A 232 -14.20 -29.89 -23.07
CA PHE A 232 -14.43 -30.90 -24.09
C PHE A 232 -15.76 -31.64 -23.86
N ASP A 233 -15.99 -32.10 -22.63
CA ASP A 233 -17.25 -32.78 -22.26
C ASP A 233 -18.48 -31.88 -22.46
N LEU A 234 -18.37 -30.60 -22.10
CA LEU A 234 -19.44 -29.63 -22.31
C LEU A 234 -19.69 -29.38 -23.80
N GLN A 235 -18.65 -29.37 -24.63
CA GLN A 235 -18.78 -29.25 -26.09
C GLN A 235 -19.47 -30.47 -26.70
N ASP A 236 -19.13 -31.69 -26.25
CA ASP A 236 -19.79 -32.92 -26.72
C ASP A 236 -21.27 -32.95 -26.28
N LYS A 237 -21.55 -32.62 -25.01
CA LYS A 237 -22.92 -32.47 -24.50
C LYS A 237 -23.72 -31.45 -25.31
N PHE A 238 -23.11 -30.30 -25.64
CA PHE A 238 -23.76 -29.28 -26.45
C PHE A 238 -24.07 -29.77 -27.87
N LYS A 239 -23.16 -30.54 -28.49
CA LYS A 239 -23.43 -31.18 -29.79
C LYS A 239 -24.59 -32.16 -29.68
N ARG A 240 -24.60 -33.07 -28.71
CA ARG A 240 -25.70 -34.03 -28.47
C ARG A 240 -27.04 -33.31 -28.26
N GLN A 241 -27.06 -32.30 -27.40
CA GLN A 241 -28.25 -31.45 -27.15
C GLN A 241 -28.69 -30.66 -28.38
N LYS A 242 -27.86 -30.50 -29.41
CA LYS A 242 -28.29 -29.90 -30.68
C LYS A 242 -29.01 -30.92 -31.57
N TYR A 243 -28.63 -32.20 -31.51
CA TYR A 243 -29.23 -33.27 -32.30
C TYR A 243 -30.52 -33.84 -31.67
N GLU A 244 -30.60 -33.97 -30.35
CA GLU A 244 -31.79 -34.49 -29.65
C GLU A 244 -33.08 -33.68 -29.93
N PRO A 245 -33.10 -32.33 -29.89
CA PRO A 245 -34.27 -31.53 -30.23
C PRO A 245 -34.58 -31.56 -31.73
N MET A 246 -33.58 -31.78 -32.59
CA MET A 246 -33.81 -31.94 -34.03
C MET A 246 -34.60 -33.23 -34.30
N LEU A 247 -34.33 -34.31 -33.55
CA LEU A 247 -35.12 -35.53 -33.63
C LEU A 247 -36.51 -35.36 -33.00
N LEU A 248 -36.65 -34.62 -31.90
CA LEU A 248 -37.96 -34.34 -31.27
C LEU A 248 -38.86 -33.38 -32.08
N CYS A 249 -38.29 -32.47 -32.87
CA CYS A 249 -39.04 -31.49 -33.67
C CYS A 249 -39.54 -32.07 -35.01
N PHE A 250 -39.04 -33.23 -35.43
CA PHE A 250 -39.61 -34.03 -36.51
C PHE A 250 -40.36 -35.23 -35.92
N PRO A 251 -41.61 -35.06 -35.45
CA PRO A 251 -42.45 -36.22 -35.20
C PRO A 251 -42.66 -36.93 -36.54
N SER A 252 -42.29 -38.20 -36.57
CA SER A 252 -42.72 -39.14 -37.59
C SER A 252 -44.20 -38.93 -37.86
N SER A 253 -44.52 -38.56 -39.09
CA SER A 253 -45.87 -38.63 -39.66
C SER A 253 -46.35 -40.08 -39.64
N SER A 254 -46.81 -40.55 -38.48
CA SER A 254 -47.61 -41.77 -38.37
C SER A 254 -49.07 -41.36 -38.50
N LYS A 255 -49.55 -41.46 -39.73
CA LYS A 255 -50.94 -41.35 -40.16
C LYS A 255 -51.86 -42.13 -39.20
N ALA A 256 -52.71 -41.42 -38.46
CA ALA A 256 -53.97 -41.97 -37.97
C ALA A 256 -55.08 -41.39 -38.86
N ALA A 257 -55.55 -42.22 -39.78
CA ALA A 257 -56.71 -41.94 -40.62
C ALA A 257 -57.94 -41.70 -39.72
N ARG A 258 -58.58 -40.54 -39.85
CA ARG A 258 -59.94 -40.34 -39.35
C ARG A 258 -60.78 -39.69 -40.43
N GLY A 259 -61.54 -40.55 -41.11
CA GLY A 259 -62.83 -40.32 -41.78
C GLY A 259 -63.05 -39.00 -42.50
N LYS A 260 -62.99 -39.07 -43.83
CA LYS A 260 -63.58 -38.10 -44.75
C LYS A 260 -65.12 -38.29 -44.70
N SER A 261 -65.87 -37.35 -44.15
CA SER A 261 -67.30 -37.20 -44.46
C SER A 261 -67.46 -36.12 -45.53
N MET A 262 -68.08 -36.52 -46.64
CA MET A 262 -68.41 -35.68 -47.79
C MET A 262 -69.92 -35.52 -47.80
N VAL A 263 -70.41 -34.27 -47.82
CA VAL A 263 -71.74 -33.73 -48.18
C VAL A 263 -71.82 -32.37 -47.48
N GLY A 264 -72.05 -31.21 -48.09
CA GLY A 264 -72.65 -30.85 -49.36
C GLY A 264 -73.70 -29.76 -49.08
N GLY A 265 -73.43 -28.50 -49.45
CA GLY A 265 -74.37 -27.37 -49.33
C GLY A 265 -73.63 -26.04 -49.49
N ARG A 266 -73.43 -25.53 -50.71
CA ARG A 266 -74.34 -24.77 -51.59
C ARG A 266 -74.67 -23.38 -51.05
N TRP A 267 -74.13 -22.39 -51.76
CA TRP A 267 -74.26 -20.94 -51.63
C TRP A 267 -75.71 -20.44 -51.57
N LYS A 268 -75.94 -19.42 -50.74
CA LYS A 268 -76.84 -18.30 -51.02
C LYS A 268 -76.35 -17.05 -50.30
#